data_AF-A0A401MM94-F1
#
_entry.id   AF-A0A401MM94-F1
#
_cell.length_a   1.000
_cell.length_b   1.000
_cell.length_c   1.000
_cell.angle_alpha   90.00
_cell.angle_beta   90.00
_cell.angle_gamma   90.00
#
_symmetry.space_group_name_H-M   'P 1'
#
loop_
_entity.id
_entity.type
_entity.pdbx_description
1 polymer ?
#
loop_
_entity_poly.entity_id
_entity_poly.type
_entity_poly.pdbx_seq_one_letter_code
_entity_poly.pdbx_strand_id
1 'polypeptide(L)'
;MPGPSGPPGADSTVPGPSGPPGRDGRDGVDGKDGTDGQNCPDGYSLQAPEWDPDALVCRRTDAPPPDEPGNSDGNGPLAVALDPTRRQYP
;
A
#
# COMPACT_ATOMS: atom_id res chain seq x y z
N MET A 1 54.53 -11.93 -76.87
CA MET A 1 53.36 -12.52 -76.19
C MET A 1 53.52 -12.28 -74.70
N PRO A 2 52.46 -11.92 -73.94
CA PRO A 2 52.54 -11.83 -72.48
C PRO A 2 52.94 -13.18 -71.87
N GLY A 3 53.67 -13.14 -70.76
CA GLY A 3 54.10 -14.34 -70.03
C GLY A 3 52.96 -15.03 -69.28
N PRO A 4 53.17 -16.25 -68.79
CA PRO A 4 52.16 -16.97 -68.00
C PRO A 4 51.87 -16.23 -66.69
N SER A 5 50.62 -16.32 -66.24
CA SER A 5 50.24 -15.85 -64.90
C SER A 5 51.00 -16.60 -63.81
N GLY A 6 51.32 -15.92 -62.72
CA GLY A 6 51.95 -16.54 -61.54
C GLY A 6 51.01 -17.50 -60.80
N PRO A 7 51.55 -18.28 -59.83
CA PRO A 7 50.74 -19.18 -59.02
C PRO A 7 49.78 -18.40 -58.11
N PRO A 8 48.67 -19.02 -57.68
CA PRO A 8 47.81 -18.46 -56.64
C PRO A 8 48.59 -18.12 -55.36
N GLY A 9 48.16 -17.06 -54.66
CA GLY A 9 48.71 -16.71 -53.35
C GLY A 9 48.36 -17.75 -52.28
N ALA A 10 49.12 -17.74 -51.18
CA ALA A 10 48.89 -18.64 -50.04
C ALA A 10 47.70 -18.19 -49.17
N ASP A 11 47.08 -19.15 -48.48
CA ASP A 11 45.99 -18.89 -47.54
C ASP A 11 46.49 -18.12 -46.30
N SER A 12 45.64 -17.25 -45.75
CA SER A 12 45.93 -16.52 -44.51
C SER A 12 45.73 -17.41 -43.28
N THR A 13 46.66 -17.37 -42.33
CA THR A 13 46.61 -18.10 -41.04
C THR A 13 46.22 -17.21 -39.86
N VAL A 14 46.03 -15.91 -40.09
CA VAL A 14 45.74 -14.95 -39.02
C VAL A 14 44.23 -14.95 -38.73
N PRO A 15 43.80 -15.24 -37.48
CA PRO A 15 42.40 -15.14 -37.10
C PRO A 15 41.86 -13.71 -37.31
N GLY A 16 40.58 -13.61 -37.68
CA GLY A 16 39.90 -12.33 -37.80
C GLY A 16 39.72 -11.62 -36.45
N PRO A 17 39.40 -10.32 -36.46
CA PRO A 17 39.11 -9.58 -35.23
C PRO A 17 37.87 -10.13 -34.52
N SER A 18 37.80 -9.92 -33.21
CA SER A 18 36.59 -10.22 -32.42
C SER A 18 35.40 -9.39 -32.90
N GLY A 19 34.20 -9.97 -32.80
CA GLY A 19 32.95 -9.28 -33.11
C GLY A 19 32.63 -8.17 -32.10
N PRO A 20 31.71 -7.26 -32.44
CA PRO A 20 31.25 -6.22 -31.52
C PRO A 20 30.48 -6.84 -30.33
N PRO A 21 30.37 -6.10 -29.21
CA PRO A 21 29.50 -6.49 -28.10
C PRO A 21 28.04 -6.69 -28.53
N GLY A 22 27.31 -7.51 -27.78
CA GLY A 22 25.87 -7.67 -27.95
C GLY A 22 25.11 -6.38 -27.63
N ARG A 23 23.86 -6.30 -28.11
CA ARG A 23 22.92 -5.24 -27.75
C ARG A 23 22.48 -5.36 -26.29
N ASP A 24 22.08 -4.23 -25.72
CA ASP A 24 21.46 -4.19 -24.40
C ASP A 24 20.16 -5.03 -24.35
N GLY A 25 19.80 -5.43 -23.13
CA GLY A 25 18.53 -6.10 -22.85
C GLY A 25 17.34 -5.18 -23.10
N ARG A 26 16.13 -5.77 -23.07
CA ARG A 26 14.89 -4.99 -23.09
C ARG A 26 14.62 -4.42 -21.69
N ASP A 27 13.93 -3.29 -21.65
CA ASP A 27 13.39 -2.75 -20.41
C ASP A 27 12.45 -3.76 -19.72
N GLY A 28 12.32 -3.62 -18.41
CA GLY A 28 11.35 -4.38 -17.62
C GLY A 28 9.92 -4.03 -17.98
N VAL A 29 8.97 -4.82 -17.47
CA VAL A 29 7.55 -4.50 -17.57
C VAL A 29 7.15 -3.51 -16.48
N ASP A 30 6.12 -2.71 -16.76
CA ASP A 30 5.54 -1.81 -15.76
C ASP A 30 5.02 -2.57 -14.54
N GLY A 31 4.99 -1.88 -13.40
CA GLY A 31 4.40 -2.39 -12.17
C GLY A 31 2.89 -2.63 -12.32
N LYS A 32 2.33 -3.42 -11.40
CA LYS A 32 0.88 -3.58 -11.30
C LYS A 32 0.24 -2.33 -10.70
N ASP A 33 -1.00 -2.09 -11.07
CA ASP A 33 -1.84 -1.08 -10.42
C ASP A 33 -1.97 -1.36 -8.91
N GLY A 34 -2.17 -0.29 -8.14
CA GLY A 34 -2.44 -0.37 -6.70
C GLY A 34 -3.83 -0.95 -6.40
N THR A 35 -4.08 -1.23 -5.12
CA THR A 35 -5.41 -1.64 -4.65
C THR A 35 -6.31 -0.44 -4.40
N ASP A 36 -7.62 -0.65 -4.47
CA ASP A 36 -8.60 0.35 -4.02
C ASP A 36 -8.39 0.73 -2.54
N GLY A 37 -8.84 1.94 -2.20
CA GLY A 37 -8.80 2.44 -0.82
C GLY A 37 -9.78 1.74 0.12
N GLN A 38 -9.61 1.97 1.43
CA GLN A 38 -10.51 1.46 2.46
C GLN A 38 -11.93 2.05 2.29
N ASN A 39 -12.95 1.20 2.39
CA ASN A 39 -14.34 1.62 2.49
C ASN A 39 -14.91 1.34 3.89
N CYS A 40 -15.91 2.11 4.31
CA CYS A 40 -16.65 1.89 5.55
C CYS A 40 -18.01 1.22 5.28
N PRO A 41 -18.53 0.41 6.23
CA PRO A 41 -19.90 -0.08 6.18
C PRO A 41 -20.93 1.05 6.19
N ASP A 42 -22.16 0.74 5.80
CA ASP A 42 -23.28 1.69 5.87
C ASP A 42 -23.44 2.31 7.27
N GLY A 43 -23.65 3.63 7.32
CA GLY A 43 -23.74 4.40 8.57
C GLY A 43 -22.40 4.77 9.21
N TYR A 44 -21.27 4.48 8.55
CA TYR A 44 -19.93 4.87 8.97
C TYR A 44 -19.25 5.72 7.89
N SER A 45 -18.41 6.66 8.33
CA SER A 45 -17.52 7.44 7.46
C SER A 45 -16.07 7.33 7.93
N LEU A 46 -15.12 7.42 6.99
CA LEU A 46 -13.71 7.58 7.33
C LEU A 46 -13.52 8.95 7.99
N GLN A 47 -12.98 8.95 9.20
CA GLN A 47 -12.71 10.16 9.97
C GLN A 47 -11.30 10.09 10.54
N ALA A 48 -10.60 11.22 10.54
CA ALA A 48 -9.34 11.36 11.24
C ALA A 48 -9.57 11.61 12.73
N PRO A 49 -8.87 10.91 13.65
CA PRO A 49 -8.90 11.20 15.07
C PRO A 49 -8.05 12.42 15.44
N GLU A 50 -8.32 13.03 16.59
CA GLU A 50 -7.60 14.22 17.07
C GLU A 50 -6.11 13.96 17.38
N TRP A 51 -5.77 12.73 17.76
CA TRP A 51 -4.41 12.36 18.16
C TRP A 51 -3.50 12.03 16.97
N ASP A 52 -4.06 11.78 15.79
CA ASP A 52 -3.31 11.50 14.56
C ASP A 52 -4.16 11.87 13.34
N PRO A 53 -3.89 13.02 12.70
CA PRO A 53 -4.65 13.47 11.54
C PRO A 53 -4.42 12.62 10.28
N ASP A 54 -3.37 11.78 10.26
CA ASP A 54 -3.03 10.93 9.12
C ASP A 54 -3.66 9.54 9.22
N ALA A 55 -4.22 9.17 10.37
CA ALA A 55 -4.96 7.93 10.56
C ALA A 55 -6.41 8.08 10.09
N LEU A 56 -6.90 7.17 9.23
CA LEU A 56 -8.31 7.10 8.86
C LEU A 56 -8.99 5.91 9.55
N VAL A 57 -10.04 6.18 10.33
CA VAL A 57 -10.84 5.16 11.01
C VAL A 57 -12.31 5.29 10.64
N CYS A 58 -12.98 4.17 10.41
CA CYS A 58 -14.43 4.15 10.22
C CYS A 58 -15.12 4.49 11.55
N ARG A 59 -15.77 5.65 11.60
CA ARG A 59 -16.57 6.10 12.74
C ARG A 59 -18.01 6.30 12.30
N ARG A 60 -18.93 6.03 13.23
CA ARG A 60 -20.37 6.12 12.97
C ARG A 60 -20.75 7.58 12.72
N THR A 61 -21.47 7.85 11.64
CA THR A 61 -21.70 9.22 11.15
C THR A 61 -22.60 10.07 12.07
N ASP A 62 -23.51 9.43 12.81
CA ASP A 62 -24.47 10.09 13.72
C ASP A 62 -24.30 9.62 15.18
N ALA A 63 -23.07 9.40 15.66
CA ALA A 63 -22.90 9.25 17.10
C ALA A 63 -23.22 10.59 17.78
N PRO A 64 -24.23 10.67 18.67
CA PRO A 64 -24.40 11.87 19.48
C PRO A 64 -23.07 12.13 20.21
N PRO A 65 -22.67 13.41 20.41
CA PRO A 65 -21.56 13.71 21.29
C PRO A 65 -21.80 12.97 22.62
N PRO A 66 -20.76 12.43 23.28
CA PRO A 66 -20.95 11.81 24.57
C PRO A 66 -21.73 12.80 25.42
N ASP A 67 -22.92 12.40 25.87
CA ASP A 67 -23.74 13.27 26.70
C ASP A 67 -22.83 13.76 27.82
N GLU A 68 -22.78 15.09 28.01
CA GLU A 68 -22.24 15.67 29.22
C GLU A 68 -22.76 14.84 30.41
N PRO A 69 -21.97 14.65 31.49
CA PRO A 69 -22.38 13.79 32.60
C PRO A 69 -23.64 14.37 33.24
N GLY A 70 -24.82 13.95 32.80
CA GLY A 70 -26.03 14.65 33.19
C GLY A 70 -27.35 14.24 32.57
N ASN A 71 -27.44 13.45 31.49
CA ASN A 71 -28.74 13.02 30.97
C ASN A 71 -28.72 11.61 30.35
N SER A 72 -28.24 10.64 31.12
CA SER A 72 -28.87 9.32 31.02
C SER A 72 -30.15 9.42 31.82
N ASP A 73 -31.32 9.35 31.17
CA ASP A 73 -32.58 9.07 31.85
C ASP A 73 -32.31 7.94 32.86
N GLY A 74 -32.44 8.23 34.16
CA GLY A 74 -31.84 7.51 35.29
C GLY A 74 -32.36 6.09 35.52
N ASN A 75 -32.47 5.28 34.47
CA ASN A 75 -33.00 3.93 34.45
C ASN A 75 -32.15 2.99 33.56
N GLY A 76 -30.85 3.25 33.50
CA GLY A 76 -29.88 2.32 32.93
C GLY A 76 -29.41 1.29 33.97
N PRO A 77 -29.15 0.02 33.59
CA PRO A 77 -28.68 -1.01 34.52
C PRO A 77 -27.36 -0.65 35.20
N LEU A 78 -26.55 0.23 34.59
CA LEU A 78 -25.32 0.76 35.17
C LEU A 78 -25.57 1.77 36.30
N ALA A 79 -26.67 2.54 36.24
CA ALA A 79 -27.03 3.49 37.30
C ALA A 79 -27.51 2.77 38.58
N VAL A 80 -28.23 1.64 38.43
CA VAL A 80 -28.63 0.78 39.56
C VAL A 80 -27.42 0.11 40.23
N ALA A 81 -26.36 -0.17 39.48
CA ALA A 81 -25.13 -0.76 40.02
C ALA A 81 -24.24 0.24 40.78
N LEU A 82 -24.41 1.54 40.50
CA LEU A 82 -23.60 2.62 41.09
C LEU A 82 -24.31 3.35 42.24
N ASP A 83 -25.49 2.89 42.66
CA ASP A 83 -26.24 3.49 43.77
C ASP A 83 -25.38 3.51 45.06
N PRO A 84 -25.03 4.69 45.61
CA PRO A 84 -24.21 4.80 46.80
C PRO A 84 -24.91 4.29 48.07
N THR A 85 -26.24 4.16 48.07
CA THR A 85 -27.01 3.60 49.19
C THR A 85 -26.93 2.07 49.26
N ARG A 86 -26.61 1.38 48.16
CA ARG A 86 -26.33 -0.07 48.12
C ARG A 86 -25.11 -0.49 48.94
N ARG A 87 -24.25 0.46 49.34
CA ARG A 87 -23.07 0.22 50.19
C ARG A 87 -23.31 0.53 51.67
N GLN A 88 -24.52 0.95 52.04
CA GLN A 88 -24.87 1.20 53.44
C GLN A 88 -25.34 -0.13 54.06
N TYR A 89 -24.43 -0.79 54.76
CA TYR A 89 -24.77 -1.92 55.62
C TYR A 89 -25.36 -1.38 56.94
N PRO A 90 -26.47 -1.96 57.46
CA PRO A 90 -26.98 -1.64 58.79
C PRO A 90 -26.07 -2.12 59.92
#